data_AF-A0AAV4DSU4-F1
#
_entry.id   AF-A0AAV4DSU4-F1
#
_cell.length_a   1.000
_cell.length_b   1.000
_cell.length_c   1.000
_cell.angle_alpha   90.00
_cell.angle_beta   90.00
_cell.angle_gamma   90.00
#
_symmetry.space_group_name_H-M   'P 1'
#
loop_
_entity.id
_entity.type
_entity.pdbx_description
1 polymer ?
#
loop_
_entity_poly.entity_id
_entity_poly.type
_entity_poly.pdbx_seq_one_letter_code
_entity_poly.pdbx_strand_id
1 'polypeptide(L)'
;MAEAEGGWGWMVVFSCFMFHVLCASEFFSLSVYYPSWVEDFNASRGLTSWVIGMAFSVTFASGPFLSSLVSRFGHRRVVIAGSIICSAAFFASCFAPSVYVLIALISLPGGQLLDSCVFH
;
A
#
# COMPACT_ATOMS: atom_id res chain seq x y z
N MET A 1 -18.83 -3.08 -20.86
CA MET A 1 -18.43 -2.76 -22.25
C MET A 1 -17.05 -3.36 -22.45
N ALA A 2 -17.00 -4.63 -22.83
CA ALA A 2 -15.76 -5.33 -23.15
C ALA A 2 -15.62 -5.29 -24.67
N GLU A 3 -15.30 -4.11 -25.20
CA GLU A 3 -14.65 -4.08 -26.50
C GLU A 3 -13.23 -4.59 -26.24
N ALA A 4 -12.88 -5.69 -26.89
CA ALA A 4 -11.57 -6.30 -26.76
C ALA A 4 -10.51 -5.26 -27.14
N GLU A 5 -9.79 -4.75 -26.14
CA GLU A 5 -8.54 -4.01 -26.28
C GLU A 5 -7.61 -4.84 -27.19
N GLY A 6 -7.55 -4.50 -28.48
CA GLY A 6 -7.01 -5.35 -29.54
C GLY A 6 -5.60 -5.87 -29.24
N GLY A 7 -5.46 -7.12 -28.78
CA GLY A 7 -4.16 -7.75 -28.51
C GLY A 7 -3.34 -7.14 -27.35
N TRP A 8 -3.81 -6.10 -26.66
CA TRP A 8 -3.09 -5.45 -25.55
C TRP A 8 -3.31 -6.14 -24.19
N GLY A 9 -4.19 -7.15 -24.12
CA GLY A 9 -4.52 -7.84 -22.88
C GLY A 9 -3.30 -8.41 -22.13
N TRP A 10 -2.24 -8.83 -22.83
CA TRP A 10 -1.02 -9.33 -22.19
C TRP A 10 -0.29 -8.25 -21.38
N MET A 11 -0.35 -6.97 -21.79
CA MET A 11 0.26 -5.86 -21.05
C MET A 11 -0.52 -5.55 -19.77
N VAL A 12 -1.84 -5.70 -19.80
CA VAL A 12 -2.70 -5.54 -18.62
C VAL A 12 -2.39 -6.64 -17.61
N VAL A 13 -2.29 -7.90 -18.06
CA VAL A 13 -1.93 -9.04 -17.20
C VAL A 13 -0.53 -8.85 -16.60
N PHE A 14 0.45 -8.46 -17.42
CA PHE A 14 1.82 -8.20 -16.95
C PHE A 14 1.84 -7.07 -15.92
N SER A 15 1.10 -5.99 -16.14
CA SER A 15 1.00 -4.86 -15.20
C SER A 15 0.36 -5.29 -13.87
N CYS A 16 -0.71 -6.07 -13.93
CA CYS A 16 -1.37 -6.62 -12.73
C CYS A 16 -0.45 -7.58 -11.95
N PHE A 17 0.33 -8.41 -12.66
CA PHE A 17 1.31 -9.29 -12.03
C PHE A 17 2.43 -8.50 -11.34
N MET A 18 3.04 -7.52 -12.02
CA MET A 18 4.06 -6.64 -11.44
C MET A 18 3.55 -5.92 -10.21
N PHE A 19 2.32 -5.44 -10.28
CA PHE A 19 1.64 -4.80 -9.17
C PHE A 19 1.52 -5.73 -7.94
N HIS A 20 1.08 -6.98 -8.11
CA HIS A 20 1.02 -7.95 -7.01
C HIS A 20 2.39 -8.24 -6.41
N VAL A 21 3.43 -8.30 -7.25
CA VAL A 21 4.82 -8.47 -6.79
C VAL A 21 5.26 -7.29 -5.92
N LEU A 22 4.93 -6.06 -6.32
CA LEU A 22 5.24 -4.87 -5.51
C LEU A 22 4.53 -4.91 -4.16
N CYS A 23 3.23 -5.21 -4.13
CA CYS A 23 2.48 -5.37 -2.87
C CYS A 23 3.13 -6.42 -1.96
N ALA A 24 3.46 -7.60 -2.51
CA ALA A 24 4.10 -8.66 -1.75
C ALA A 24 5.48 -8.25 -1.21
N SER A 25 6.26 -7.49 -1.99
CA SER A 25 7.58 -7.00 -1.59
C SER A 25 7.51 -6.02 -0.42
N GLU A 26 6.45 -5.20 -0.37
CA GLU A 26 6.21 -4.25 0.71
C GLU A 26 5.97 -4.99 2.03
N PHE A 27 5.03 -5.93 2.04
CA PHE A 27 4.75 -6.74 3.23
C PHE A 27 5.93 -7.59 3.68
N PHE A 28 6.69 -8.15 2.72
CA PHE A 28 7.91 -8.89 3.03
C PHE A 28 8.94 -7.99 3.72
N SER A 29 9.14 -6.77 3.23
CA SER A 29 10.06 -5.80 3.82
C SER A 29 9.64 -5.47 5.25
N LEU A 30 8.36 -5.15 5.48
CA LEU A 30 7.82 -4.87 6.82
C LEU A 30 8.04 -6.04 7.79
N SER A 31 7.90 -7.28 7.31
CA SER A 31 8.15 -8.47 8.12
C SER A 31 9.62 -8.65 8.49
N VAL A 32 10.56 -8.27 7.62
CA VAL A 32 12.00 -8.31 7.91
C VAL A 32 12.43 -7.20 8.87
N TYR A 33 11.83 -6.01 8.77
CA TYR A 33 12.11 -4.88 9.67
C TYR A 33 11.46 -5.01 11.05
N TYR A 34 10.40 -5.80 11.17
CA TYR A 34 9.67 -6.04 12.42
C TYR A 34 10.56 -6.29 13.66
N PRO A 35 11.49 -7.26 13.66
CA PRO A 35 12.36 -7.51 14.82
C PRO A 35 13.25 -6.31 15.16
N SER A 36 13.80 -5.62 14.15
CA SER A 36 14.63 -4.42 14.36
C SER A 36 13.84 -3.30 15.03
N TRP A 37 12.58 -3.08 14.65
CA TRP A 37 11.73 -2.09 15.32
C TRP A 37 11.40 -2.45 16.77
N VAL A 38 11.27 -3.73 17.10
CA VAL A 38 11.07 -4.15 18.51
C VAL A 38 12.29 -3.79 19.35
N GLU A 39 13.50 -3.98 18.81
CA GLU A 39 14.77 -3.67 19.48
C GLU A 39 15.01 -2.16 19.57
N ASP A 40 14.88 -1.43 18.46
CA ASP A 40 15.16 0.01 18.37
C ASP A 40 14.20 0.85 19.22
N PHE A 41 12.91 0.51 19.22
CA PHE A 41 11.91 1.27 19.96
C PHE A 41 11.66 0.75 21.38
N ASN A 42 12.29 -0.36 21.80
CA ASN A 42 12.02 -1.05 23.07
C ASN A 42 10.51 -1.27 23.33
N ALA A 43 9.72 -1.39 22.25
CA ALA A 43 8.28 -1.47 22.33
C ALA A 43 7.81 -2.91 22.54
N SER A 44 6.64 -3.09 23.16
CA SER A 44 6.01 -4.40 23.28
C SER A 44 5.84 -5.03 21.89
N ARG A 45 6.23 -6.30 21.74
CA ARG A 45 6.03 -7.08 20.50
C ARG A 45 4.57 -6.98 20.01
N GLY A 46 3.61 -6.92 20.94
CA GLY A 46 2.21 -6.68 20.61
C GLY A 46 2.02 -5.36 19.86
N LEU A 47 2.51 -4.24 20.39
CA LEU A 47 2.40 -2.91 19.77
C LEU A 47 3.07 -2.84 18.40
N THR A 48 4.25 -3.42 18.21
CA THR A 48 4.91 -3.44 16.91
C THR A 48 4.12 -4.29 15.90
N SER A 49 3.44 -5.35 16.36
CA SER A 49 2.66 -6.23 15.45
C SER A 49 1.43 -5.53 14.87
N TRP A 50 0.91 -4.52 15.58
CA TRP A 50 -0.15 -3.64 15.07
C TRP A 50 0.26 -2.85 13.83
N VAL A 51 1.55 -2.58 13.60
CA VAL A 51 2.02 -1.91 12.36
C VAL A 51 1.58 -2.70 11.13
N ILE A 52 1.91 -4.00 11.11
CA ILE A 52 1.60 -4.88 9.98
C ILE A 52 0.09 -5.15 9.94
N GLY A 53 -0.53 -5.42 11.10
CA GLY A 53 -1.97 -5.70 11.18
C GLY A 53 -2.86 -4.55 10.72
N MET A 54 -2.53 -3.31 11.09
CA MET A 54 -3.26 -2.12 10.62
C MET A 54 -3.03 -1.87 9.13
N ALA A 55 -1.79 -2.01 8.63
CA ALA A 55 -1.51 -1.86 7.21
C ALA A 55 -2.39 -2.80 6.35
N PHE A 56 -2.49 -4.08 6.72
CA PHE A 56 -3.40 -5.03 6.05
C PHE A 56 -4.87 -4.61 6.19
N SER A 57 -5.32 -4.23 7.38
CA SER A 57 -6.71 -3.86 7.63
C SER A 57 -7.16 -2.64 6.82
N VAL A 58 -6.29 -1.63 6.72
CA VAL A 58 -6.56 -0.39 5.96
C VAL A 58 -6.58 -0.67 4.46
N THR A 59 -5.73 -1.59 3.97
CA THR A 59 -5.74 -2.06 2.57
C THR A 59 -7.04 -2.80 2.21
N PHE A 60 -7.57 -3.63 3.09
CA PHE A 60 -8.85 -4.30 2.81
C PHE A 60 -10.05 -3.34 2.92
N ALA A 61 -9.98 -2.37 3.83
CA ALA A 61 -11.06 -1.41 4.07
C ALA A 61 -11.16 -0.30 3.00
N SER A 62 -10.10 -0.06 2.22
CA SER A 62 -10.05 0.99 1.20
C SER A 62 -10.87 0.72 -0.05
N GLY A 63 -11.25 -0.53 -0.32
CA GLY A 63 -12.03 -0.94 -1.49
C GLY A 63 -13.22 -0.03 -1.86
N PRO A 64 -14.20 0.21 -0.96
CA PRO A 64 -15.35 1.06 -1.26
C PRO A 64 -14.99 2.56 -1.43
N PHE A 65 -14.03 3.07 -0.67
CA PHE A 65 -13.61 4.47 -0.74
C PHE A 65 -12.91 4.78 -2.07
N LEU A 66 -12.07 3.86 -2.53
CA LEU A 66 -11.32 4.00 -3.78
C LEU A 66 -12.23 3.90 -5.01
N SER A 67 -13.23 3.02 -4.97
CA SER A 67 -14.24 2.91 -6.03
C SER A 67 -14.98 4.24 -6.27
N SER A 68 -15.34 4.94 -5.18
CA SER A 68 -15.96 6.27 -5.26
C SER A 68 -15.00 7.34 -5.82
N LEU A 69 -13.71 7.28 -5.47
CA LEU A 69 -12.73 8.27 -5.88
C LEU A 69 -12.31 8.11 -7.35
N VAL A 70 -12.13 6.89 -7.83
CA VAL A 70 -11.82 6.58 -9.24
C VAL A 70 -12.98 7.00 -10.15
N SER A 71 -14.23 6.79 -9.71
CA SER A 71 -15.44 7.24 -10.39
C SER A 71 -15.46 8.76 -10.63
N ARG A 72 -14.90 9.56 -9.72
CA ARG A 72 -14.84 11.04 -9.84
C ARG A 72 -13.59 11.59 -10.53
N PHE A 73 -12.41 11.00 -10.30
CA PHE A 73 -11.12 11.60 -10.69
C PHE A 73 -10.35 10.83 -11.78
N GLY A 74 -10.78 9.61 -12.11
CA GLY A 74 -10.14 8.74 -13.09
C GLY A 74 -8.90 7.99 -12.54
N HIS A 75 -8.70 6.75 -13.01
CA HIS A 75 -7.68 5.81 -12.52
C HIS A 75 -6.25 6.38 -12.54
N ARG A 76 -5.83 7.02 -13.65
CA ARG A 76 -4.43 7.42 -13.86
C ARG A 76 -3.92 8.46 -12.86
N ARG A 77 -4.74 9.47 -12.52
CA ARG A 77 -4.35 10.54 -11.58
C ARG A 77 -4.27 10.01 -10.15
N VAL A 78 -5.19 9.12 -9.83
CA VAL A 78 -5.34 8.47 -8.53
C VAL A 78 -4.13 7.58 -8.24
N VAL A 79 -3.70 6.74 -9.20
CA VAL A 79 -2.49 5.91 -9.07
C VAL A 79 -1.21 6.74 -8.90
N ILE A 80 -1.02 7.79 -9.71
CA ILE A 80 0.19 8.63 -9.65
C ILE A 80 0.27 9.41 -8.33
N ALA A 81 -0.85 9.99 -7.87
CA ALA A 81 -0.88 10.68 -6.59
C ALA A 81 -0.56 9.73 -5.43
N GLY A 82 -1.09 8.51 -5.50
CA GLY A 82 -0.86 7.48 -4.50
C GLY A 82 0.57 7.01 -4.39
N SER A 83 1.21 6.72 -5.52
CA SER A 83 2.60 6.26 -5.52
C SER A 83 3.55 7.31 -4.97
N ILE A 84 3.30 8.61 -5.24
CA ILE A 84 4.07 9.72 -4.68
C ILE A 84 3.88 9.82 -3.16
N ILE A 85 2.63 9.76 -2.69
CA ILE A 85 2.32 9.83 -1.24
C ILE A 85 2.93 8.63 -0.51
N CYS A 86 2.82 7.43 -1.08
CA CYS A 86 3.39 6.20 -0.54
C CYS A 86 4.91 6.28 -0.46
N SER A 87 5.58 6.68 -1.54
CA SER A 87 7.04 6.87 -1.54
C SER A 87 7.49 7.90 -0.51
N ALA A 88 6.78 9.02 -0.39
CA ALA A 88 7.09 10.06 0.60
C ALA A 88 6.90 9.57 2.04
N ALA A 89 5.85 8.80 2.30
CA ALA A 89 5.57 8.25 3.63
C ALA A 89 6.57 7.15 4.02
N PHE A 90 6.98 6.29 3.09
CA PHE A 90 8.07 5.33 3.29
C PHE A 90 9.37 6.05 3.61
N PHE A 91 9.72 7.10 2.85
CA PHE A 91 10.90 7.90 3.14
C PHE A 91 10.81 8.60 4.51
N ALA A 92 9.64 9.12 4.88
CA ALA A 92 9.41 9.72 6.19
C ALA A 92 9.50 8.69 7.33
N SER A 93 9.16 7.43 7.08
CA SER A 93 9.23 6.35 8.07
C SER A 93 10.66 6.12 8.58
N CYS A 94 11.68 6.40 7.76
CA CYS A 94 13.09 6.34 8.16
C CYS A 94 13.45 7.33 9.28
N PHE A 95 12.67 8.38 9.47
CA PHE A 95 12.89 9.41 10.49
C PHE A 95 11.88 9.31 11.65
N ALA A 96 11.09 8.24 11.72
CA ALA A 96 10.03 8.11 12.72
C ALA A 96 10.61 7.99 14.15
N PRO A 97 10.27 8.90 15.09
CA PRO A 97 10.80 8.88 16.44
C PRO A 97 10.02 7.95 17.39
N SER A 98 8.88 7.40 16.97
CA SER A 98 8.09 6.46 17.77
C SER A 98 7.34 5.44 16.92
N VAL A 99 7.02 4.29 17.53
CA VAL A 99 6.20 3.24 16.91
C VAL A 99 4.82 3.76 16.51
N TYR A 100 4.22 4.69 17.26
CA TYR A 100 2.92 5.28 16.88
C TYR A 100 3.01 6.09 15.59
N VAL A 101 4.09 6.85 15.40
CA VAL A 101 4.34 7.60 14.17
C VAL A 101 4.63 6.63 13.02
N LEU A 102 5.37 5.55 13.28
CA LEU A 102 5.62 4.49 12.31
C LEU A 102 4.31 3.80 11.87
N ILE A 103 3.42 3.44 12.82
CA ILE A 103 2.09 2.88 12.53
C ILE A 103 1.31 3.85 11.66
N ALA A 104 1.27 5.13 11.99
CA ALA A 104 0.55 6.13 11.19
C ALA A 104 1.13 6.26 9.77
N LEU A 105 2.46 6.37 9.64
CA LEU A 105 3.14 6.53 8.36
C LEU A 105 3.09 5.29 7.47
N ILE A 106 2.96 4.08 8.02
CA ILE A 106 2.87 2.83 7.24
C ILE A 106 1.41 2.43 6.98
N SER A 107 0.49 2.72 7.92
CA SER A 107 -0.92 2.36 7.78
C SER A 107 -1.68 3.32 6.86
N LEU A 108 -1.29 4.60 6.79
CA LEU A 108 -1.93 5.58 5.93
C LEU A 108 -1.66 5.38 4.42
N PRO A 109 -0.44 5.05 3.98
CA PRO A 109 -0.15 4.82 2.56
C PRO A 109 -0.36 3.38 2.13
N GLY A 110 -0.17 2.40 3.03
CA GLY A 110 -0.32 0.97 2.72
C GLY A 110 -1.71 0.60 2.19
N GLY A 111 -2.77 1.29 2.62
CA GLY A 111 -4.13 1.08 2.08
C GLY A 111 -4.61 2.16 1.12
N GLN A 112 -3.75 3.06 0.65
CA GLN A 112 -4.17 4.04 -0.35
C GLN A 112 -3.49 3.71 -1.68
N LEU A 113 -4.29 3.05 -2.52
CA LEU A 113 -4.27 3.14 -4.00
C LEU A 113 -3.73 1.92 -4.73
N LEU A 114 -3.30 0.88 -4.01
CA LEU A 114 -2.96 -0.40 -4.59
C LEU A 114 -4.23 -1.06 -5.24
N ASP A 115 -5.39 -1.05 -4.58
CA ASP A 115 -6.62 -1.67 -5.16
C ASP A 115 -7.12 -1.03 -6.47
N SER A 116 -6.65 0.17 -6.81
CA SER A 116 -7.10 0.86 -8.02
C SER A 116 -6.68 0.19 -9.33
N CYS A 117 -5.75 -0.78 -9.30
CA CYS A 117 -5.37 -1.63 -10.43
C CYS A 117 -6.13 -2.96 -10.52
N VAL A 118 -6.85 -3.38 -9.48
CA VAL A 118 -7.49 -4.72 -9.43
C VAL A 118 -8.98 -4.67 -9.79
N PHE A 119 -9.63 -3.50 -9.64
CA PHE A 119 -11.08 -3.38 -9.82
C PHE A 119 -11.56 -2.77 -11.16
N HIS A 120 -10.69 -2.63 -12.16
CA HIS A 120 -11.13 -2.26 -13.50
C HIS A 120 -10.29 -2.88 -14.61
#